data_AF-A0A2D6GLY3-F1
#
_entry.id   AF-A0A2D6GLY3-F1
#
_cell.length_a   1.000
_cell.length_b   1.000
_cell.length_c   1.000
_cell.angle_alpha   90.00
_cell.angle_beta   90.00
_cell.angle_gamma   90.00
#
_symmetry.space_group_name_H-M   'P 1'
#
loop_
_entity.id
_entity.type
_entity.pdbx_description
1 polymer ?
#
loop_
_entity_poly.entity_id
_entity_poly.type
_entity_poly.pdbx_seq_one_letter_code
_entity_poly.pdbx_strand_id
1 'polypeptide(L)'
;MKKLSVGAIFFLLNFNCWGLNLNFASEPAEIGSVLELKRQGWEVLEKQSEVESRPGLKPYQNLKREIQVVKYRLRKGKEFLFCLVEYDSQLDTIREACDVSQEKAEKRLTR
;
A
#
# COMPACT_ATOMS: atom_id res chain seq x y z
N MET A 1 -35.05 -38.82 -32.34
CA MET A 1 -34.91 -37.90 -31.19
C MET A 1 -33.62 -37.10 -31.36
N LYS A 2 -33.79 -35.78 -31.49
CA LYS A 2 -32.85 -34.64 -31.29
C LYS A 2 -31.38 -34.82 -31.70
N LYS A 3 -31.05 -34.41 -32.93
CA LYS A 3 -29.71 -33.96 -33.32
C LYS A 3 -29.45 -32.63 -32.61
N LEU A 4 -28.84 -32.67 -31.43
CA LEU A 4 -28.46 -31.46 -30.70
C LEU A 4 -27.25 -30.82 -31.39
N SER A 5 -27.56 -29.69 -32.03
CA SER A 5 -26.72 -28.68 -32.64
C SER A 5 -25.29 -28.58 -32.10
N VAL A 6 -24.33 -29.09 -32.86
CA VAL A 6 -22.89 -28.79 -32.73
C VAL A 6 -22.62 -27.27 -32.90
N GLY A 7 -23.54 -26.54 -33.53
CA GLY A 7 -23.47 -25.08 -33.66
C GLY A 7 -23.64 -24.33 -32.34
N ALA A 8 -24.29 -24.91 -31.33
CA ALA A 8 -24.49 -24.26 -30.03
C ALA A 8 -23.21 -24.19 -29.18
N ILE A 9 -22.29 -25.14 -29.35
CA ILE A 9 -21.02 -25.18 -28.60
C ILE A 9 -20.04 -24.12 -29.12
N PHE A 10 -20.08 -23.82 -30.43
CA PHE A 10 -19.22 -22.80 -31.03
C PHE A 10 -19.59 -21.36 -30.60
N PHE A 11 -20.86 -21.11 -30.28
CA PHE A 11 -21.33 -19.80 -29.78
C PHE A 11 -20.90 -19.52 -28.34
N LEU A 12 -20.75 -20.54 -27.49
CA LEU A 12 -20.32 -20.37 -26.10
C LEU A 12 -18.80 -20.13 -25.98
N LEU A 13 -18.00 -20.61 -26.93
CA LEU A 13 -16.54 -20.39 -26.93
C LEU A 13 -16.15 -18.99 -27.43
N ASN A 14 -16.98 -18.33 -28.23
CA ASN A 14 -16.71 -16.97 -28.73
C ASN A 14 -17.15 -15.86 -27.75
N PHE A 15 -17.96 -16.17 -26.73
CA PHE A 15 -18.44 -15.17 -25.76
C PHE A 15 -17.41 -14.76 -24.69
N ASN A 16 -16.27 -15.46 -24.59
CA ASN A 16 -15.17 -15.09 -23.70
C ASN A 16 -14.19 -14.06 -24.30
N CYS A 17 -14.45 -13.55 -25.51
CA CYS A 17 -13.49 -12.74 -26.27
C CYS A 17 -13.90 -11.27 -26.44
N TRP A 18 -14.90 -10.76 -25.71
CA TRP A 18 -14.97 -9.32 -25.46
C TRP A 18 -14.25 -9.01 -24.17
N GLY A 19 -12.93 -8.81 -24.32
CA GLY A 19 -12.06 -8.31 -23.28
C GLY A 19 -12.68 -7.07 -22.65
N LEU A 20 -13.09 -7.21 -21.40
CA LEU A 20 -13.26 -6.09 -20.48
C LEU A 20 -11.92 -5.34 -20.44
N ASN A 21 -11.77 -4.33 -21.28
CA ASN A 21 -10.83 -3.24 -21.05
C ASN A 21 -11.38 -2.45 -19.84
N LEU A 22 -11.27 -3.04 -18.66
CA LEU A 22 -11.33 -2.34 -17.40
C LEU A 22 -10.11 -1.42 -17.37
N ASN A 23 -10.27 -0.23 -17.94
CA ASN A 23 -9.38 0.88 -17.67
C ASN A 23 -9.57 1.23 -16.19
N PHE A 24 -8.86 0.51 -15.32
CA PHE A 24 -8.63 1.00 -13.97
C PHE A 24 -7.98 2.37 -14.13
N ALA A 25 -8.56 3.37 -13.46
CA ALA A 25 -7.87 4.63 -13.29
C ALA A 25 -6.53 4.30 -12.62
N SER A 26 -5.43 4.39 -13.37
CA SER A 26 -4.10 4.21 -12.81
C SER A 26 -3.85 5.43 -11.93
N GLU A 27 -4.17 5.32 -10.64
CA GLU A 27 -3.56 6.19 -9.64
C GLU A 27 -2.04 6.14 -9.84
N PRO A 28 -1.34 7.29 -9.70
CA PRO A 28 0.10 7.34 -9.94
C PRO A 28 0.73 6.25 -9.10
N ALA A 29 1.39 5.28 -9.74
CA ALA A 29 1.85 4.01 -9.15
C ALA A 29 2.34 4.23 -7.71
N GLU A 30 1.42 4.04 -6.76
CA GLU A 30 1.69 4.33 -5.37
C GLU A 30 2.59 3.19 -4.91
N ILE A 31 3.74 3.53 -4.34
CA ILE A 31 4.64 2.51 -3.81
C ILE A 31 3.84 1.85 -2.68
N GLY A 32 3.55 0.57 -2.85
CA GLY A 32 2.66 -0.16 -1.96
C GLY A 32 3.13 -0.18 -0.51
N SER A 33 2.24 -0.58 0.38
CA SER A 33 2.53 -0.72 1.82
C SER A 33 3.73 -1.64 2.08
N VAL A 34 4.40 -1.50 3.23
CA VAL A 34 5.48 -2.39 3.67
C VAL A 34 5.03 -3.84 3.66
N LEU A 35 3.76 -4.12 3.99
CA LEU A 35 3.21 -5.48 3.92
C LEU A 35 3.15 -6.00 2.48
N GLU A 36 2.67 -5.19 1.54
CA GLU A 36 2.63 -5.56 0.12
C GLU A 36 4.03 -5.72 -0.46
N LEU A 37 4.96 -4.82 -0.14
CA LEU A 37 6.35 -4.92 -0.54
C LEU A 37 6.98 -6.22 -0.02
N LYS A 38 6.76 -6.58 1.25
CA LYS A 38 7.21 -7.87 1.79
C LYS A 38 6.63 -9.05 1.00
N ARG A 39 5.35 -9.03 0.67
CA ARG A 39 4.69 -10.06 -0.17
C ARG A 39 5.28 -10.13 -1.58
N GLN A 40 5.73 -9.01 -2.12
CA GLN A 40 6.43 -8.92 -3.40
C GLN A 40 7.92 -9.31 -3.32
N GLY A 41 8.39 -9.76 -2.15
CA GLY A 41 9.76 -10.24 -1.95
C GLY A 41 10.78 -9.16 -1.60
N TRP A 42 10.35 -8.00 -1.09
CA TRP A 42 11.26 -7.02 -0.51
C TRP A 42 11.72 -7.45 0.89
N GLU A 43 13.04 -7.44 1.12
CA GLU A 43 13.66 -7.78 2.40
C GLU A 43 13.80 -6.53 3.27
N VAL A 44 13.47 -6.63 4.56
CA VAL A 44 13.75 -5.55 5.53
C VAL A 44 15.20 -5.67 5.99
N LEU A 45 16.04 -4.70 5.63
CA LEU A 45 17.44 -4.64 6.07
C LEU A 45 17.59 -3.94 7.40
N GLU A 46 16.88 -2.82 7.57
CA GLU A 46 16.92 -2.02 8.79
C GLU A 46 15.50 -1.66 9.21
N LYS A 47 15.28 -1.64 10.53
CA LYS A 47 14.06 -1.20 11.17
C LYS A 47 14.43 -0.36 12.38
N GLN A 48 14.03 0.89 12.39
CA GLN A 48 14.18 1.79 13.53
C GLN A 48 12.79 2.22 14.00
N SER A 49 12.58 2.27 15.31
CA SER A 49 11.32 2.70 15.90
C SER A 49 11.62 3.81 16.89
N GLU A 50 10.81 4.86 16.81
CA GLU A 50 10.82 5.98 17.74
C GLU A 50 9.38 6.30 18.15
N VAL A 51 9.26 6.96 19.30
CA VAL A 51 7.97 7.47 19.78
C VAL A 51 8.09 8.98 19.87
N GLU A 52 7.25 9.68 19.13
CA GLU A 52 7.17 11.13 19.13
C GLU A 52 6.00 11.58 19.99
N SER A 53 6.24 12.52 20.90
CA SER A 53 5.17 13.18 21.63
C SER A 53 4.68 14.39 20.83
N ARG A 54 3.42 14.37 20.40
CA ARG A 54 2.75 15.51 19.75
C ARG A 54 1.63 16.07 20.65
N PRO A 55 1.17 17.32 20.42
CA PRO A 55 0.00 17.85 21.14
C PRO A 55 -1.25 17.02 20.85
N GLY A 56 -2.09 16.82 21.87
CA GLY A 56 -3.37 16.13 21.72
C GLY A 56 -4.35 16.89 20.84
N LEU A 57 -5.22 16.15 20.17
CA LEU A 57 -6.29 16.70 19.34
C LEU A 57 -7.60 16.80 20.14
N LYS A 58 -8.62 17.50 19.63
CA LYS A 58 -9.93 17.53 20.30
C LYS A 58 -10.52 16.11 20.40
N PRO A 59 -11.16 15.71 21.52
CA PRO A 59 -11.45 16.46 22.75
C PRO A 59 -10.36 16.36 23.84
N TYR A 60 -9.20 15.77 23.54
CA TYR A 60 -8.13 15.47 24.48
C TYR A 60 -6.94 16.43 24.36
N GLN A 61 -7.16 17.72 24.06
CA GLN A 61 -6.07 18.69 23.86
C GLN A 61 -5.17 18.86 25.10
N ASN A 62 -5.67 18.48 26.28
CA ASN A 62 -4.93 18.53 27.54
C ASN A 62 -3.98 17.34 27.73
N LEU A 63 -4.06 16.32 26.86
CA LEU A 63 -3.20 15.15 26.88
C LEU A 63 -2.16 15.24 25.76
N LYS A 64 -1.02 14.58 25.95
CA LYS A 64 -0.05 14.33 24.88
C LYS A 64 -0.56 13.17 24.04
N ARG A 65 -0.44 13.25 22.72
CA ARG A 65 -0.63 12.09 21.84
C ARG A 65 0.73 11.52 21.48
N GLU A 66 0.86 10.20 21.59
CA GLU A 66 2.07 9.49 21.23
C GLU A 66 1.92 8.98 19.80
N ILE A 67 2.88 9.34 18.95
CA ILE A 67 2.96 8.83 17.59
C ILE A 67 4.11 7.84 17.54
N GLN A 68 3.80 6.58 17.29
CA GLN A 68 4.84 5.59 17.03
C GLN A 68 5.27 5.73 15.57
N VAL A 69 6.53 6.06 15.34
CA VAL A 69 7.12 6.19 14.02
C VAL A 69 8.08 5.03 13.79
N VAL A 70 7.87 4.28 12.71
CA VAL A 70 8.71 3.14 12.34
C VAL A 70 9.29 3.38 10.95
N LYS A 71 10.62 3.45 10.90
CA LYS A 71 11.40 3.65 9.68
C LYS A 71 11.94 2.30 9.22
N TYR A 72 11.63 1.93 7.99
CA TYR A 72 12.09 0.72 7.34
C TYR A 72 13.02 1.06 6.18
N ARG A 73 14.12 0.32 6.08
CA ARG A 73 14.92 0.24 4.85
C ARG A 73 14.72 -1.13 4.23
N LEU A 74 14.10 -1.17 3.06
CA LEU A 74 13.86 -2.39 2.31
C LEU A 74 14.83 -2.52 1.14
N ARG A 75 15.13 -3.76 0.74
CA ARG A 75 15.94 -4.08 -0.43
C ARG A 75 15.29 -5.16 -1.29
N LYS A 76 15.43 -5.01 -2.60
CA LYS A 76 15.15 -6.07 -3.57
C LYS A 76 16.24 -6.06 -4.63
N GLY A 77 17.13 -7.05 -4.58
CA GLY A 77 18.33 -7.07 -5.41
C GLY A 77 19.24 -5.87 -5.13
N LYS A 78 19.37 -4.95 -6.09
CA LYS A 78 20.17 -3.72 -5.98
C LYS A 78 19.35 -2.48 -5.62
N GLU A 79 18.02 -2.60 -5.59
CA GLU A 79 17.12 -1.49 -5.31
C GLU A 79 16.86 -1.37 -3.82
N PHE A 80 16.68 -0.13 -3.37
CA PHE A 80 16.34 0.19 -2.00
C PHE A 80 15.08 1.06 -1.96
N LEU A 81 14.25 0.81 -0.96
CA LEU A 81 13.11 1.65 -0.60
C LEU A 81 13.19 2.02 0.87
N PHE A 82 12.73 3.22 1.17
CA PHE A 82 12.58 3.73 2.52
C PHE A 82 11.10 3.92 2.79
N CYS A 83 10.60 3.26 3.82
CA CYS A 83 9.21 3.37 4.22
C CYS A 83 9.12 3.93 5.64
N LEU A 84 8.13 4.78 5.86
CA LEU A 84 7.83 5.38 7.14
C LEU A 84 6.38 5.05 7.50
N VAL A 85 6.19 4.44 8.66
CA VAL A 85 4.89 4.03 9.18
C VAL A 85 4.65 4.78 10.48
N GLU A 86 3.60 5.59 10.52
CA GLU A 86 3.14 6.28 11.73
C GLU A 86 1.87 5.62 12.26
N TYR A 87 1.83 5.37 13.57
CA TYR A 87 0.60 5.05 14.29
C TYR A 87 0.28 6.17 15.28
N ASP A 88 -0.91 6.74 15.15
CA ASP A 88 -1.42 7.76 16.08
C ASP A 88 -2.28 7.12 17.16
N SER A 89 -1.82 7.18 18.42
CA SER A 89 -2.51 6.56 19.55
C SER A 89 -3.87 7.16 19.87
N GLN A 90 -4.13 8.41 19.46
CA GLN A 90 -5.36 9.12 19.79
C GLN A 90 -6.41 8.98 18.67
N LEU A 91 -5.98 9.01 17.41
CA LEU A 91 -6.85 8.82 16.25
C LEU A 91 -7.04 7.36 15.86
N ASP A 92 -6.26 6.45 16.45
CA ASP A 92 -6.19 5.03 16.08
C ASP A 92 -6.00 4.84 14.56
N THR A 93 -5.15 5.68 13.98
CA THR A 93 -4.92 5.73 12.52
C THR A 93 -3.48 5.35 12.22
N ILE A 94 -3.31 4.49 11.22
CA ILE A 94 -2.01 4.16 10.64
C ILE A 94 -1.85 4.93 9.34
N ARG A 95 -0.73 5.65 9.20
CA ARG A 95 -0.32 6.28 7.96
C ARG A 95 0.99 5.66 7.52
N GLU A 96 1.14 5.47 6.22
CA GLU A 96 2.32 4.85 5.66
C GLU A 96 2.72 5.54 4.35
N ALA A 97 4.02 5.73 4.16
CA ALA A 97 4.56 6.22 2.91
C ALA A 97 5.91 5.56 2.62
N CYS A 98 6.09 5.13 1.37
CA CYS A 98 7.33 4.55 0.86
C CYS A 98 7.86 5.39 -0.30
N ASP A 99 9.18 5.57 -0.37
CA ASP A 99 9.86 6.22 -1.50
C ASP A 99 11.31 5.75 -1.63
N VAL A 100 12.00 6.17 -2.70
CA VAL A 100 13.40 5.85 -2.98
C VAL A 100 14.38 6.53 -2.03
N SER A 101 13.92 7.50 -1.23
CA SER A 101 14.71 8.13 -0.17
C SER A 101 13.84 8.44 1.04
N GLN A 102 14.47 8.45 2.23
CA GLN A 102 13.77 8.75 3.48
C GLN A 102 13.11 10.13 3.47
N GLU A 103 13.81 11.17 2.99
CA GLU A 103 13.28 12.53 2.92
C GLU A 103 12.00 12.62 2.06
N LYS A 104 11.94 11.87 0.95
CA LYS A 104 10.75 11.85 0.10
C LYS A 104 9.59 11.11 0.75
N ALA A 105 9.86 10.01 1.45
CA ALA A 105 8.86 9.27 2.21
C ALA A 105 8.25 10.16 3.32
N GLU A 106 9.07 10.90 4.06
CA GLU A 106 8.64 11.86 5.09
C GLU A 106 7.76 12.99 4.50
N LYS A 107 8.17 13.55 3.35
CA LYS A 107 7.38 14.57 2.64
C LYS A 107 6.02 14.05 2.19
N ARG A 108 5.95 12.80 1.70
CA ARG A 108 4.68 12.18 1.30
C ARG A 108 3.75 11.97 2.50
N LEU A 109 4.30 11.59 3.66
CA LEU A 109 3.50 11.40 4.85
C LEU A 109 2.98 12.71 5.46
N THR A 110 3.68 13.82 5.23
CA THR A 110 3.26 15.14 5.75
C THR A 110 2.15 15.77 4.89
N ARG A 111 2.00 15.32 3.64
CA ARG A 111 0.96 15.77 2.71
C ARG A 111 -0.41 15.20 3.09
#